data_AF-A0A852TDQ9-F1
#
_entry.id   AF-A0A852TDQ9-F1
#
_cell.length_a   1.000
_cell.length_b   1.000
_cell.length_c   1.000
_cell.angle_alpha   90.00
_cell.angle_beta   90.00
_cell.angle_gamma   90.00
#
_symmetry.space_group_name_H-M   'P 1'
#
loop_
_entity.id
_entity.type
_entity.pdbx_description
1 polymer ?
#
loop_
_entity_poly.entity_id
_entity_poly.type
_entity_poly.pdbx_seq_one_letter_code
_entity_poly.pdbx_strand_id
1 'polypeptide(L)' 'MKEKKTVQNTREEFSIEFGDVNGTKLYEVLQARNSDKKRSKKEK' A
#
# COMPACT_ATOMS: atom_id res chain seq x y z
N MET A 1 -9.80 17.42 5.64
CA MET A 1 -9.80 16.39 4.58
C MET A 1 -8.54 16.53 3.72
N LYS A 2 -7.45 15.80 3.99
CA LYS A 2 -6.25 15.82 3.11
C LYS A 2 -5.62 14.45 2.83
N GLU A 3 -5.94 13.40 3.60
CA GLU A 3 -5.20 12.14 3.55
C GLU A 3 -5.52 11.23 2.34
N LYS A 4 -6.71 11.35 1.73
CA LYS A 4 -7.12 10.42 0.67
C LYS A 4 -6.34 10.58 -0.65
N LYS A 5 -5.90 11.81 -0.97
CA LYS A 5 -5.17 12.09 -2.23
C LYS A 5 -3.76 11.49 -2.26
N THR A 6 -3.10 11.43 -1.10
CA THR A 6 -1.71 10.94 -1.00
C THR A 6 -1.62 9.42 -1.16
N VAL A 7 -2.62 8.70 -0.66
CA VAL A 7 -2.69 7.24 -0.77
C VAL A 7 -3.01 6.80 -2.21
N GLN A 8 -3.80 7.58 -2.94
CA GLN A 8 -4.06 7.31 -4.36
C GLN A 8 -2.80 7.51 -5.21
N ASN A 9 -2.06 8.61 -5.00
CA ASN A 9 -0.80 8.87 -5.70
C ASN A 9 0.21 7.72 -5.54
N THR A 10 0.48 7.33 -4.29
CA THR A 10 1.46 6.25 -4.00
C THR A 10 1.09 4.90 -4.62
N ARG A 11 -0.20 4.60 -4.78
CA ARG A 11 -0.67 3.35 -5.43
C ARG A 11 -0.44 3.37 -6.94
N GLU A 12 -0.69 4.51 -7.58
CA GLU A 12 -0.50 4.70 -9.02
C GLU A 12 0.99 4.74 -9.38
N GLU A 13 1.80 5.44 -8.57
CA GLU A 13 3.26 5.49 -8.69
C GLU A 13 3.90 4.10 -8.58
N PHE A 14 3.46 3.27 -7.63
CA PHE A 14 3.92 1.88 -7.51
C PHE A 14 3.64 1.05 -8.77
N SER A 15 2.46 1.23 -9.39
CA SER A 15 2.11 0.50 -10.62
C SER A 15 2.96 0.94 -11.80
N ILE A 16 3.27 2.23 -11.90
CA ILE A 16 4.12 2.79 -12.96
C ILE A 16 5.56 2.33 -12.80
N GLU A 17 6.12 2.39 -11.58
CA GLU A 17 7.51 2.01 -11.29
C GLU A 17 7.80 0.54 -11.64
N PHE A 18 6.84 -0.35 -11.35
CA PHE A 18 6.96 -1.77 -11.67
C PHE A 18 6.60 -2.12 -13.12
N GLY A 19 6.03 -1.17 -13.87
CA GLY A 19 5.55 -1.42 -15.24
C GLY A 19 4.50 -2.53 -15.33
N ASP A 20 3.78 -2.80 -14.24
CA ASP A 20 2.79 -3.87 -14.14
C ASP A 20 1.38 -3.27 -14.07
N VAL A 21 0.51 -3.73 -14.97
CA VAL A 21 -0.91 -3.36 -15.02
C VAL A 21 -1.66 -3.78 -13.75
N ASN A 22 -1.14 -4.74 -13.00
CA ASN A 22 -1.67 -5.22 -11.72
C ASN A 22 -0.94 -4.61 -10.50
N GLY A 23 0.00 -3.68 -10.68
CA GLY A 23 0.82 -3.14 -9.60
C GLY A 23 -0.01 -2.51 -8.47
N THR A 24 -1.14 -1.89 -8.80
CA THR A 24 -2.14 -1.39 -7.84
C THR A 24 -2.65 -2.46 -6.87
N LYS A 25 -2.86 -3.71 -7.31
CA LYS A 25 -3.29 -4.84 -6.45
C LYS A 25 -2.14 -5.37 -5.60
N LEU A 26 -0.93 -5.43 -6.18
CA LEU A 26 0.28 -5.85 -5.46
C LEU A 26 0.59 -4.89 -4.30
N TYR A 27 0.45 -3.57 -4.53
CA TYR A 27 0.58 -2.56 -3.49
C TYR A 27 -0.39 -2.80 -2.32
N GLU A 28 -1.64 -3.14 -2.61
CA GLU A 28 -2.66 -3.44 -1.59
C GLU A 28 -2.31 -4.69 -0.78
N VAL A 29 -1.85 -5.76 -1.43
CA VAL A 29 -1.41 -6.99 -0.76
C VAL A 29 -0.19 -6.73 0.14
N LEU A 30 0.75 -5.91 -0.30
CA LEU A 30 1.94 -5.53 0.48
C LEU A 30 1.57 -4.66 1.70
N GLN A 31 0.67 -3.68 1.51
CA GLN A 31 0.16 -2.83 2.59
C GLN A 31 -0.61 -3.63 3.63
N ALA A 32 -1.43 -4.61 3.22
CA ALA A 32 -2.15 -5.50 4.13
C ALA A 32 -1.18 -6.29 5.02
N ARG A 33 -0.17 -6.94 4.42
CA ARG A 33 0.88 -7.68 5.16
C ARG A 33 1.65 -6.83 6.16
N ASN A 34 1.93 -5.57 5.81
CA ASN A 34 2.61 -4.63 6.69
C ASN A 34 1.73 -4.17 7.86
N SER A 35 0.42 -4.09 7.64
CA SER A 35 -0.56 -3.75 8.67
C SER A 35 -0.71 -4.86 9.70
N ASP A 36 -0.71 -6.12 9.27
CA ASP A 36 -0.76 -7.29 10.16
C ASP A 36 0.52 -7.39 11.02
N LYS A 37 1.70 -7.15 10.44
CA LYS A 37 2.96 -7.06 11.21
C LYS A 37 2.96 -5.92 12.25
N LYS A 38 2.37 -4.77 11.92
CA LYS A 38 2.25 -3.64 12.87
C LYS A 38 1.26 -3.95 13.98
N ARG A 39 0.21 -4.72 13.72
CA ARG A 39 -0.78 -5.14 14.71
C ARG A 39 -0.18 -6.10 15.73
N SER A 40 0.60 -7.08 15.28
CA SER A 40 1.30 -8.03 16.15
C SER A 40 2.35 -7.37 17.07
N LYS A 41 2.96 -6.25 16.66
CA LYS A 41 3.91 -5.50 17.50
C LYS A 41 3.24 -4.69 18.63
N LYS A 42 1.93 -4.46 18.55
CA LYS A 42 1.19 -3.66 19.55
C LYS A 42 0.57 -4.52 20.67
N GLU A 43 0.62 -5.83 20.55
CA GLU A 43 0.14 -6.81 21.55
C GLU A 43 1.27 -7.45 22.37
N LYS A 44 2.47 -6.84 22.40
CA LYS A 44 3.59 -7.29 23.23
C LYS A 44 4.06 -6.21 24.20
#